data_AF-A0A2P8VE07-F1
#
_entry.id   AF-A0A2P8VE07-F1
#
_cell.length_a   1.000
_cell.length_b   1.000
_cell.length_c   1.000
_cell.angle_alpha   90.00
_cell.angle_beta   90.00
_cell.angle_gamma   90.00
#
_symmetry.space_group_name_H-M   'P 1'
#
loop_
_entity.id
_entity.type
_entity.pdbx_description
1 polymer ?
#
loop_
_entity_poly.entity_id
_entity_poly.type
_entity_poly.pdbx_seq_one_letter_code
_entity_poly.pdbx_strand_id
1 'polypeptide(L)'
;EWQPLSNVLLAFGTMTVTPDQVQWSSGQSSPYTLVGTEGGYLLRLESSPSFYDTQNEYIKLIPKADTSGAATSIEIAFYPSETQLQSDEYIMYGSYVAE
;
A
#
# COMPACT_ATOMS: atom_id res chain seq x y z
N GLU A 1 -15.44 23.93 18.53
CA GLU A 1 -14.38 24.29 17.56
C GLU A 1 -14.05 23.04 16.75
N TRP A 2 -14.09 23.13 15.42
CA TRP A 2 -13.65 22.06 14.54
C TRP A 2 -12.14 21.89 14.76
N GLN A 3 -11.72 20.83 15.45
CA GLN A 3 -10.31 20.47 15.47
C GLN A 3 -9.97 19.88 14.10
N PRO A 4 -8.95 20.38 13.38
CA PRO A 4 -8.46 19.67 12.21
C PRO A 4 -8.06 18.28 12.71
N LEU A 5 -8.62 17.23 12.08
CA LEU A 5 -8.20 15.85 12.29
C LEU A 5 -6.69 15.84 12.28
N SER A 6 -6.13 15.58 13.47
CA SER A 6 -4.70 15.54 13.74
C SER A 6 -4.02 14.74 12.63
N ASN A 7 -2.95 15.31 12.07
CA ASN A 7 -1.97 14.65 11.19
C ASN A 7 -1.32 13.47 11.93
N VAL A 8 -2.10 12.43 12.22
CA VAL A 8 -1.55 11.12 12.51
C VAL A 8 -1.03 10.66 11.17
N LEU A 9 0.29 10.75 10.97
CA LEU A 9 0.99 9.93 10.02
C LEU A 9 0.66 8.47 10.40
N LEU A 10 -0.39 7.93 9.79
CA LEU A 10 -0.87 6.57 10.01
C LEU A 10 0.15 5.62 9.39
N ALA A 11 1.19 5.29 10.14
CA ALA A 11 2.19 4.33 9.70
C ALA A 11 1.61 2.91 9.86
N PHE A 12 1.42 2.19 8.76
CA PHE A 12 1.07 0.76 8.72
C PHE A 12 2.25 -0.16 9.13
N GLY A 13 3.31 0.44 9.70
CA GLY A 13 4.55 -0.21 10.09
C GLY A 13 5.36 -0.68 8.88
N THR A 14 6.41 -1.45 9.13
CA THR A 14 7.24 -2.04 8.08
C THR A 14 6.48 -3.14 7.34
N MET A 15 6.77 -3.26 6.04
CA MET A 15 6.18 -4.22 5.14
C MET A 15 7.28 -4.84 4.28
N THR A 16 7.25 -6.16 4.11
CA THR A 16 8.15 -6.88 3.21
C THR A 16 7.34 -7.57 2.13
N VAL A 17 7.61 -7.25 0.87
CA VAL A 17 7.03 -7.95 -0.28
C VAL A 17 7.96 -9.08 -0.66
N THR A 18 7.45 -10.30 -0.59
CA THR A 18 8.10 -11.52 -1.09
C THR A 18 7.35 -11.99 -2.33
N PRO A 19 7.91 -12.90 -3.16
CA PRO A 19 7.24 -13.32 -4.39
C PRO A 19 5.83 -13.90 -4.22
N ASP A 20 5.50 -14.42 -3.04
CA ASP A 20 4.27 -15.14 -2.72
C ASP A 20 3.33 -14.38 -1.76
N GLN A 21 3.85 -13.45 -0.95
CA GLN A 21 3.08 -12.76 0.07
C GLN A 21 3.64 -11.41 0.49
N VAL A 22 2.79 -10.61 1.12
CA VAL A 22 3.16 -9.42 1.88
C VAL A 22 3.24 -9.77 3.36
N GLN A 23 4.39 -9.51 3.98
CA GLN A 23 4.59 -9.67 5.42
C GLN A 23 4.49 -8.32 6.11
N TRP A 24 3.67 -8.24 7.15
CA TRP A 24 3.39 -7.03 7.90
C TRP A 24 4.17 -7.03 9.22
N SER A 25 4.57 -5.86 9.70
CA SER A 25 5.20 -5.69 11.02
C SER A 25 4.37 -6.21 12.19
N SER A 26 3.05 -6.35 12.03
CA SER A 26 2.15 -6.98 12.99
C SER A 26 2.35 -8.50 13.14
N GLY A 27 3.15 -9.11 12.26
CA GLY A 27 3.32 -10.56 12.15
C GLY A 27 2.26 -11.23 11.26
N GLN A 28 1.29 -10.47 10.73
CA GLN A 28 0.36 -10.97 9.73
C GLN A 28 1.07 -11.18 8.39
N SER A 29 0.56 -12.12 7.60
CA SER A 29 0.99 -12.32 6.21
C SER A 29 -0.23 -12.35 5.31
N SER A 30 -0.10 -11.73 4.14
CA SER A 30 -1.14 -11.66 3.12
C SER A 30 -0.62 -12.20 1.80
N PRO A 31 -0.92 -13.47 1.46
CA PRO A 31 -0.70 -13.97 0.10
C PRO A 31 -1.40 -13.06 -0.92
N TYR A 32 -0.86 -12.98 -2.13
CA TYR A 32 -1.41 -12.07 -3.14
C TYR A 32 -1.32 -12.62 -4.56
N THR A 33 -2.15 -12.03 -5.42
CA THR A 33 -2.06 -12.18 -6.88
C THR A 33 -1.74 -10.84 -7.52
N LEU A 34 -0.82 -10.83 -8.49
CA LEU A 34 -0.54 -9.66 -9.31
C LEU A 34 -1.64 -9.50 -10.36
N VAL A 35 -2.37 -8.39 -10.31
CA VAL A 35 -3.52 -8.16 -11.19
C VAL A 35 -3.30 -7.01 -12.19
N GLY A 36 -2.23 -6.24 -12.06
CA GLY A 36 -1.87 -5.20 -13.02
C GLY A 36 -0.48 -4.61 -12.82
N THR A 37 0.08 -4.05 -13.90
CA THR A 37 1.42 -3.41 -13.90
C THR A 37 1.38 -1.97 -14.44
N GLU A 38 0.19 -1.38 -14.58
CA GLU A 38 0.03 -0.03 -15.12
C GLU A 38 0.31 1.04 -14.05
N GLY A 39 1.39 1.81 -14.25
CA GLY A 39 1.80 2.86 -13.33
C GLY A 39 2.24 2.36 -11.95
N GLY A 40 2.57 1.07 -11.83
CA GLY A 40 2.93 0.40 -10.58
C GLY A 40 2.46 -1.06 -10.58
N TYR A 41 2.79 -1.81 -9.52
CA TYR A 41 2.36 -3.19 -9.33
C TYR A 41 1.10 -3.21 -8.48
N LEU A 42 -0.02 -3.61 -9.07
CA LEU A 42 -1.30 -3.76 -8.38
C LEU A 42 -1.46 -5.20 -7.91
N LEU A 43 -1.55 -5.38 -6.60
CA LEU A 43 -1.68 -6.67 -5.93
C LEU A 43 -3.08 -6.77 -5.32
N ARG A 44 -3.73 -7.92 -5.53
CA ARG A 44 -4.92 -8.32 -4.79
C ARG A 44 -4.52 -9.27 -3.68
N LEU A 45 -4.78 -8.88 -2.43
CA LEU A 45 -4.47 -9.66 -1.24
C LEU A 45 -5.54 -10.74 -1.04
N GLU A 46 -5.13 -12.00 -0.95
CA GLU A 46 -6.04 -13.13 -0.72
C GLU A 46 -6.60 -13.13 0.71
N SER A 47 -5.80 -12.63 1.65
CA SER A 47 -6.24 -12.31 3.01
C SER A 47 -6.07 -10.82 3.27
N SER A 48 -7.18 -10.09 3.21
CA SER A 48 -7.27 -8.64 3.37
C SER A 48 -6.84 -8.22 4.78
N PRO A 49 -5.68 -7.58 4.96
CA PRO A 49 -5.29 -7.03 6.25
C PRO A 49 -6.25 -5.91 6.64
N SER A 50 -6.59 -5.87 7.93
CA SER A 50 -7.34 -4.76 8.50
C SER A 50 -6.35 -3.74 9.06
N PHE A 51 -6.34 -2.54 8.48
CA PHE A 51 -5.68 -1.38 9.06
C PHE A 51 -6.75 -0.43 9.56
N TYR A 52 -6.72 -0.11 10.87
CA TYR A 52 -7.67 0.84 11.49
C TYR A 52 -9.14 0.50 11.17
N ASP A 53 -9.52 -0.77 11.41
CA ASP A 53 -10.85 -1.34 11.15
C ASP A 53 -11.31 -1.36 9.68
N THR A 54 -10.43 -0.99 8.74
CA THR A 54 -10.70 -1.05 7.31
C THR A 54 -9.93 -2.21 6.69
N GLN A 55 -10.64 -3.15 6.07
CA GLN A 55 -10.03 -4.21 5.26
C GLN A 55 -9.56 -3.63 3.93
N ASN A 56 -8.32 -3.97 3.54
CA ASN A 56 -7.74 -3.54 2.28
C ASN A 56 -7.54 -4.76 1.40
N GLU A 57 -8.36 -4.92 0.37
CA GLU A 57 -8.25 -6.03 -0.58
C GLU A 57 -7.14 -5.79 -1.62
N TYR A 58 -6.82 -4.54 -1.91
CA TYR A 58 -5.81 -4.20 -2.91
C TYR A 58 -4.74 -3.27 -2.37
N ILE A 59 -3.51 -3.49 -2.81
CA ILE A 59 -2.41 -2.54 -2.65
C ILE A 59 -1.76 -2.26 -4.00
N LYS A 60 -1.39 -1.00 -4.24
CA LYS A 60 -0.62 -0.59 -5.42
C LYS A 60 0.75 -0.10 -4.98
N LEU A 61 1.80 -0.78 -5.46
CA LEU A 61 3.18 -0.40 -5.25
C LEU A 61 3.63 0.47 -6.42
N ILE A 62 4.01 1.71 -6.14
CA ILE A 62 4.35 2.72 -7.14
C ILE A 62 5.83 3.08 -6.94
N PRO A 63 6.75 2.48 -7.72
CA PRO A 63 8.15 2.87 -7.68
C PRO A 63 8.31 4.33 -8.06
N LYS A 64 9.07 5.08 -7.28
CA LYS A 64 9.50 6.43 -7.61
C LYS A 64 10.97 6.41 -7.94
N ALA A 65 11.27 6.96 -9.11
CA ALA A 65 12.62 7.15 -9.57
C ALA A 65 13.08 8.58 -9.30
N ASP A 66 14.36 8.75 -9.02
CA ASP A 66 15.00 10.05 -9.05
C ASP A 66 15.21 10.55 -10.50
N THR A 67 15.87 11.70 -10.63
CA THR A 67 16.18 12.32 -11.93
C THR A 67 17.14 11.51 -12.79
N SER A 68 17.83 10.51 -12.21
CA SER A 68 18.71 9.57 -12.93
C SER A 68 17.96 8.31 -13.41
N GLY A 69 16.70 8.15 -13.02
CA GLY A 69 15.90 6.96 -13.31
C GLY A 69 16.11 5.81 -12.32
N ALA A 70 16.90 6.01 -11.26
CA ALA A 70 17.10 5.02 -10.21
C ALA A 70 15.91 5.03 -9.25
N ALA A 71 15.36 3.85 -8.93
CA ALA A 71 14.27 3.74 -7.95
C ALA A 71 14.79 4.08 -6.55
N THR A 72 14.33 5.19 -5.98
CA THR A 72 14.75 5.68 -4.65
C THR A 72 13.73 5.39 -3.56
N SER A 73 12.46 5.28 -3.96
CA SER A 73 11.40 4.95 -3.02
C SER A 73 10.26 4.19 -3.68
N ILE A 74 9.41 3.59 -2.85
CA ILE A 74 8.15 2.98 -3.27
C ILE A 74 7.03 3.65 -2.49
N GLU A 75 6.06 4.18 -3.20
CA GLU A 75 4.80 4.63 -2.63
C GLU A 75 3.80 3.47 -2.62
N ILE A 76 2.96 3.43 -1.59
CA ILE A 76 1.96 2.37 -1.43
C ILE A 76 0.61 3.00 -1.24
N ALA A 77 -0.32 2.67 -2.14
CA ALA A 77 -1.73 3.03 -2.03
C ALA A 77 -2.54 1.79 -1.62
N PHE A 78 -3.47 1.97 -0.67
CA PHE A 78 -4.35 0.92 -0.18
C PHE A 78 -5.78 1.19 -0.63
N TYR A 79 -6.45 0.16 -1.14
CA TYR A 79 -7.84 0.23 -1.59
C TYR A 79 -8.68 -0.89 -0.93
N PRO A 80 -9.85 -0.56 -0.36
CA PRO A 80 -10.72 -1.54 0.26
C PRO A 80 -11.31 -2.56 -0.71
N SER A 81 -11.62 -2.12 -1.93
CA SER A 81 -12.24 -2.95 -2.96
C SER A 81 -11.92 -2.44 -4.37
N GLU A 82 -12.33 -3.21 -5.37
CA GLU A 82 -12.19 -2.86 -6.78
C GLU A 82 -12.91 -1.54 -7.15
N THR A 83 -14.03 -1.21 -6.49
CA THR A 83 -14.74 0.05 -6.74
C THR A 83 -13.90 1.27 -6.35
N GLN A 84 -13.29 1.27 -5.16
CA GLN A 84 -12.42 2.36 -4.73
C GLN A 84 -11.14 2.45 -5.57
N LEU A 85 -10.62 1.31 -6.03
CA LEU A 85 -9.51 1.26 -6.98
C LEU A 85 -9.84 1.98 -8.29
N GLN A 86 -11.03 1.76 -8.87
CA GLN A 86 -11.44 2.37 -10.14
C GLN A 86 -11.64 3.89 -10.04
N SER A 87 -12.02 4.38 -8.85
CA SER A 87 -12.15 5.83 -8.58
C SER A 87 -10.85 6.47 -8.09
N ASP A 88 -9.77 5.69 -7.96
CA ASP A 88 -8.49 6.07 -7.36
C ASP A 88 -8.63 6.73 -5.97
N GLU A 89 -9.65 6.30 -5.20
CA GLU A 89 -9.91 6.78 -3.84
C GLU A 89 -9.09 5.95 -2.84
N TYR A 90 -7.78 6.21 -2.79
CA TYR A 90 -6.89 5.59 -1.81
C TYR A 90 -7.14 6.14 -0.40
N ILE A 91 -7.11 5.27 0.60
CA ILE A 91 -7.39 5.65 2.00
C ILE A 91 -6.10 5.97 2.77
N MET A 92 -4.96 5.47 2.30
CA MET A 92 -3.68 5.60 2.99
C MET A 92 -2.52 5.62 2.01
N TYR A 93 -1.48 6.35 2.40
CA TYR A 93 -0.25 6.51 1.64
C TYR A 93 0.96 6.30 2.55
N GLY A 94 1.92 5.49 2.10
CA GLY A 94 3.23 5.39 2.74
C GLY A 94 4.34 5.33 1.72
N SER A 95 5.55 5.69 2.16
CA SER A 95 6.76 5.62 1.35
C SER A 95 7.85 4.81 2.06
N TYR A 96 8.53 3.97 1.29
CA TYR A 96 9.75 3.30 1.72
C TYR A 96 10.91 3.88 0.93
N VAL A 97 11.97 4.29 1.60
CA VAL A 97 13.22 4.71 0.96
C VAL A 97 14.16 3.52 0.95
N ALA A 98 14.77 3.21 -0.19
CA ALA A 98 15.88 2.26 -0.22
C ALA A 98 17.10 2.96 0.39
N GLU A 99 17.62 2.43 1.51
CA GLU A 99 18.94 2.84 2.04
C GLU A 99 20.08 2.38 1.12
#